data_AF-A0A2A2S888-F1
#
_entry.id   AF-A0A2A2S888-F1
#
_cell.length_a   1.000
_cell.length_b   1.000
_cell.length_c   1.000
_cell.angle_alpha   90.00
_cell.angle_beta   90.00
_cell.angle_gamma   90.00
#
_symmetry.space_group_name_H-M   'P 1'
#
loop_
_entity.id
_entity.type
_entity.pdbx_description
1 polymer ?
#
loop_
_entity_poly.entity_id
_entity_poly.type
_entity_poly.pdbx_seq_one_letter_code
_entity_poly.pdbx_strand_id
1 'polypeptide(L)'
;MTNYFKSFTRPHVLPHWYQDLLTAIPRIVCGYLLTSDFGSSKFGLPWSPADSNLHLFEVSFWFPGDVAEYGGIFKMFPVFFAWMGAFSEAVGGLFIVFGFQTRLFSILILLTMLVAVFLQQWHNGMWSMLPALGFAWVAMYSSVLGSGRFGIDYLITRSSK
;
A
#
# COMPACT_ATOMS: atom_id res chain seq x y z
N MET A 1 15.40 -21.51 3.17
CA MET A 1 14.07 -20.93 2.90
C MET A 1 13.88 -20.81 1.39
N THR A 2 13.03 -21.70 0.91
CA THR A 2 12.45 -21.92 -0.43
C THR A 2 12.75 -20.87 -1.50
N ASN A 3 13.41 -21.29 -2.60
CA ASN A 3 13.82 -20.46 -3.75
C ASN A 3 12.74 -19.50 -4.28
N TYR A 4 11.45 -19.86 -4.17
CA TYR A 4 10.33 -19.03 -4.62
C TYR A 4 10.18 -17.73 -3.84
N PHE A 5 10.28 -17.75 -2.51
CA PHE A 5 10.13 -16.54 -1.69
C PHE A 5 11.26 -15.54 -1.98
N LYS A 6 12.48 -16.05 -2.14
CA LYS A 6 13.65 -15.25 -2.52
C LYS A 6 13.52 -14.68 -3.93
N SER A 7 13.01 -15.46 -4.88
CA SER A 7 12.73 -15.00 -6.25
C SER A 7 11.70 -13.87 -6.26
N PHE A 8 10.62 -14.02 -5.50
CA PHE A 8 9.57 -13.02 -5.37
C PHE A 8 10.08 -11.73 -4.72
N THR A 9 10.87 -11.83 -3.65
CA THR A 9 11.43 -10.69 -2.92
C THR A 9 12.53 -9.97 -3.72
N ARG A 10 13.25 -10.66 -4.61
CA ARG A 10 14.38 -10.08 -5.34
C ARG A 10 13.93 -8.95 -6.27
N PRO A 11 14.37 -7.70 -6.02
CA PRO A 11 13.99 -6.58 -6.87
C PRO A 11 14.69 -6.66 -8.23
N HIS A 12 14.06 -6.09 -9.24
CA HIS A 12 14.63 -5.90 -10.56
C HIS A 12 15.51 -4.64 -10.56
N VAL A 13 16.82 -4.84 -10.55
CA VAL A 13 17.81 -3.75 -10.55
C VAL A 13 17.95 -3.20 -11.97
N LEU A 14 17.66 -1.91 -12.16
CA LEU A 14 17.77 -1.27 -13.47
C LEU A 14 19.24 -1.02 -13.88
N PRO A 15 19.56 -0.87 -15.17
CA PRO A 15 20.95 -0.71 -15.64
C PRO A 15 21.71 0.40 -14.91
N HIS A 16 21.07 1.55 -14.68
CA HIS A 16 21.69 2.69 -14.02
C HIS A 16 21.08 2.95 -12.65
N TRP A 17 21.92 3.34 -11.69
CA TRP A 17 21.50 3.59 -10.31
C TRP A 17 20.44 4.70 -10.19
N TYR A 18 20.52 5.73 -11.04
CA TYR A 18 19.59 6.86 -11.00
C TYR A 18 18.17 6.45 -11.44
N GLN A 19 18.01 5.39 -12.22
CA GLN A 19 16.70 4.88 -12.61
C GLN A 19 15.99 4.26 -11.41
N ASP A 20 16.74 3.52 -10.58
CA ASP A 20 16.21 3.01 -9.30
C ASP A 20 15.95 4.14 -8.31
N LEU A 21 16.75 5.22 -8.33
CA LEU A 21 16.48 6.39 -7.50
C LEU A 21 15.18 7.07 -7.93
N LEU A 22 14.98 7.25 -9.23
CA LEU A 22 13.81 7.90 -9.81
C LEU A 22 12.52 7.13 -9.53
N THR A 23 12.57 5.79 -9.45
CA THR A 23 11.42 4.97 -9.05
C THR A 23 11.25 4.88 -7.53
N ALA A 24 12.34 5.01 -6.77
CA ALA A 24 12.29 5.02 -5.30
C ALA A 24 11.68 6.30 -4.73
N ILE A 25 11.93 7.48 -5.31
CA ILE A 25 11.37 8.75 -4.83
C ILE A 25 9.82 8.70 -4.75
N PRO A 26 9.08 8.45 -5.85
CA PRO A 26 7.62 8.35 -5.79
C PRO A 26 7.15 7.20 -4.90
N ARG A 27 7.87 6.06 -4.88
CA ARG A 27 7.54 4.94 -3.98
C ARG A 27 7.59 5.35 -2.51
N ILE A 28 8.65 6.04 -2.10
CA ILE A 28 8.85 6.49 -0.72
C ILE A 28 7.85 7.59 -0.36
N VAL A 29 7.68 8.59 -1.22
CA VAL A 29 6.74 9.70 -0.98
C VAL A 29 5.31 9.19 -0.90
N CYS A 30 4.87 8.40 -1.88
CA CYS A 30 3.53 7.84 -1.86
C CYS A 30 3.31 6.86 -0.72
N GLY A 31 4.30 6.01 -0.39
CA GLY A 31 4.21 5.12 0.76
C GLY A 31 4.08 5.88 2.08
N TYR A 32 4.83 6.99 2.22
CA TYR A 32 4.74 7.87 3.38
C TYR A 32 3.35 8.50 3.47
N LEU A 33 2.88 9.15 2.40
CA LEU A 33 1.54 9.78 2.39
C LEU A 33 0.44 8.76 2.65
N LEU A 34 0.55 7.56 2.08
CA LEU A 34 -0.43 6.49 2.29
C LEU A 34 -0.47 6.05 3.77
N THR A 35 0.68 5.88 4.43
CA THR A 35 0.71 5.44 5.83
C THR A 35 0.42 6.56 6.83
N SER A 36 0.82 7.80 6.53
CA SER A 36 0.72 8.93 7.46
C SER A 36 -0.63 9.62 7.43
N ASP A 37 -1.31 9.63 6.28
CA ASP A 37 -2.53 10.42 6.06
C ASP A 37 -3.76 9.51 5.86
N PHE A 38 -3.72 8.67 4.83
CA PHE A 38 -4.85 7.80 4.48
C PHE A 38 -5.00 6.59 5.43
N GLY A 39 -3.90 5.93 5.76
CA GLY A 39 -3.88 4.76 6.62
C GLY A 39 -4.05 5.11 8.09
N SER A 40 -3.43 6.20 8.57
CA SER A 40 -3.45 6.60 9.98
C SER A 40 -4.83 6.99 10.50
N SER A 41 -5.70 7.49 9.61
CA SER A 41 -7.09 7.86 9.89
C SER A 41 -8.06 6.67 9.89
N LYS A 42 -7.66 5.54 9.27
CA LYS A 42 -8.48 4.32 9.15
C LYS A 42 -7.99 3.17 10.02
N PHE A 43 -6.72 3.19 10.42
CA PHE A 43 -6.02 2.09 11.08
C PHE A 43 -5.14 2.62 12.21
N GLY A 44 -5.22 2.00 13.38
CA GLY A 44 -4.46 2.43 14.56
C GLY A 44 -2.96 2.18 14.43
N LEU A 45 -2.20 3.27 14.34
CA LEU A 45 -0.75 3.32 14.24
C LEU A 45 -0.18 4.19 15.37
N PRO A 46 1.12 4.08 15.70
CA PRO A 46 1.76 4.96 16.69
C PRO A 46 1.70 6.46 16.36
N TRP A 47 1.47 6.80 15.08
CA TRP A 47 1.32 8.17 14.58
C TRP A 47 -0.12 8.48 14.13
N SER A 48 -1.10 7.65 14.51
CA SER A 48 -2.51 7.97 14.25
C SER A 48 -2.94 9.23 15.00
N PRO A 49 -3.80 10.08 14.42
CA PRO A 49 -4.31 11.27 15.09
C PRO A 49 -5.05 10.92 16.39
N ALA A 50 -4.80 11.69 17.46
CA ALA A 50 -5.35 11.39 18.79
C ALA A 50 -6.88 11.48 18.85
N ASP A 51 -7.47 12.34 18.02
CA ASP A 51 -8.91 12.50 17.82
C ASP A 51 -9.58 11.26 17.22
N SER A 52 -8.80 10.41 16.51
CA SER A 52 -9.30 9.14 15.96
C SER A 52 -9.59 8.10 17.05
N ASN A 53 -9.02 8.25 18.25
CA ASN A 53 -9.16 7.33 19.40
C ASN A 53 -8.96 5.85 19.05
N LEU A 54 -8.02 5.55 18.14
CA LEU A 54 -7.75 4.19 17.68
C LEU A 54 -6.71 3.51 18.57
N HIS A 55 -7.00 2.29 19.02
CA HIS A 55 -6.00 1.38 19.57
C HIS A 55 -5.12 0.79 18.47
N LEU A 56 -3.93 0.27 18.82
CA LEU A 56 -3.00 -0.30 17.85
C LEU A 56 -3.66 -1.47 17.06
N PHE A 57 -3.60 -1.39 15.73
CA PHE A 57 -4.23 -2.33 14.78
C PHE A 57 -5.76 -2.38 14.80
N GLU A 58 -6.39 -1.40 15.44
CA GLU A 58 -7.83 -1.18 15.36
C GLU A 58 -8.20 -0.48 14.05
N VAL A 59 -9.38 -0.81 13.51
CA VAL A 59 -9.95 -0.15 12.34
C VAL A 59 -10.98 0.86 12.81
N SER A 60 -11.04 2.03 12.17
CA SER A 60 -12.03 3.04 12.51
C SER A 60 -13.47 2.53 12.42
N PHE A 61 -14.29 2.91 13.40
CA PHE A 61 -15.65 2.38 13.55
C PHE A 61 -16.55 2.64 12.33
N TRP A 62 -16.29 3.72 11.59
CA TRP A 62 -17.08 4.14 10.43
C TRP A 62 -16.71 3.38 9.16
N PHE A 63 -15.45 2.93 9.02
CA PHE A 63 -14.95 2.40 7.75
C PHE A 63 -15.61 1.09 7.30
N PRO A 64 -15.96 0.13 8.19
CA PRO A 64 -16.79 -1.01 7.81
C PRO A 64 -18.16 -0.63 7.24
N GLY A 65 -18.74 0.49 7.70
CA GLY A 65 -20.00 1.02 7.18
C GLY A 65 -19.86 1.42 5.71
N ASP A 66 -18.87 2.25 5.39
CA ASP A 66 -18.56 2.67 4.02
C ASP A 66 -18.28 1.47 3.12
N VAL A 67 -17.52 0.49 3.60
CA VAL A 67 -17.22 -0.73 2.83
C VAL A 67 -18.46 -1.56 2.55
N ALA A 68 -19.44 -1.59 3.47
CA ALA A 68 -20.69 -2.30 3.24
C ALA A 68 -21.54 -1.67 2.11
N GLU A 69 -21.41 -0.36 1.90
CA GLU A 69 -22.12 0.35 0.82
C GLU A 69 -21.62 -0.04 -0.58
N TYR A 70 -20.39 -0.54 -0.70
CA TYR A 70 -19.83 -1.00 -1.98
C TYR A 70 -20.60 -2.20 -2.56
N GLY A 71 -21.42 -2.89 -1.75
CA GLY A 71 -22.25 -4.00 -2.19
C GLY A 71 -21.47 -5.32 -2.42
N GLY A 72 -22.14 -6.31 -3.02
CA GLY A 72 -21.55 -7.61 -3.34
C GLY A 72 -20.85 -8.30 -2.16
N ILE A 73 -19.61 -8.75 -2.38
CA ILE A 73 -18.79 -9.41 -1.34
C ILE A 73 -18.41 -8.47 -0.19
N PHE A 74 -18.31 -7.17 -0.45
CA PHE A 74 -17.95 -6.17 0.56
C PHE A 74 -19.06 -6.00 1.61
N LYS A 75 -20.32 -6.08 1.17
CA LYS A 75 -21.48 -6.09 2.08
C LYS A 75 -21.58 -7.37 2.92
N MET A 76 -21.12 -8.51 2.39
CA MET A 76 -21.16 -9.78 3.13
C MET A 76 -20.09 -9.87 4.23
N PHE A 77 -18.91 -9.29 4.00
CA PHE A 77 -17.78 -9.32 4.94
C PHE A 77 -17.13 -7.94 5.15
N PRO A 78 -17.90 -6.91 5.57
CA PRO A 78 -17.43 -5.52 5.56
C PRO A 78 -16.28 -5.28 6.52
N VAL A 79 -16.32 -5.88 7.71
CA VAL A 79 -15.25 -5.77 8.73
C VAL A 79 -13.93 -6.33 8.20
N PHE A 80 -13.97 -7.47 7.50
CA PHE A 80 -12.78 -8.09 6.94
C PHE A 80 -12.17 -7.21 5.83
N PHE A 81 -12.97 -6.73 4.89
CA PHE A 81 -12.47 -5.88 3.80
C PHE A 81 -12.03 -4.50 4.28
N ALA A 82 -12.71 -3.92 5.28
CA ALA A 82 -12.28 -2.69 5.92
C ALA A 82 -10.93 -2.88 6.62
N TRP A 83 -10.75 -3.98 7.35
CA TRP A 83 -9.46 -4.28 7.97
C TRP A 83 -8.35 -4.47 6.92
N MET A 84 -8.61 -5.25 5.87
CA MET A 84 -7.64 -5.46 4.79
C MET A 84 -7.29 -4.17 4.05
N GLY A 85 -8.28 -3.32 3.78
CA GLY A 85 -8.09 -2.01 3.15
C GLY A 85 -7.24 -1.08 4.00
N ALA A 86 -7.64 -0.92 5.27
CA ALA A 86 -6.95 -0.06 6.23
C ALA A 86 -5.52 -0.55 6.51
N PHE A 87 -5.32 -1.87 6.66
CA PHE A 87 -4.00 -2.49 6.85
C PHE A 87 -3.10 -2.29 5.62
N SER A 88 -3.63 -2.46 4.41
CA SER A 88 -2.88 -2.26 3.16
C SER A 88 -2.39 -0.82 3.02
N GLU A 89 -3.23 0.16 3.33
CA GLU A 89 -2.86 1.58 3.28
C GLU A 89 -1.85 1.93 4.38
N ALA A 90 -2.12 1.51 5.61
CA ALA A 90 -1.30 1.80 6.78
C ALA A 90 0.03 1.03 6.77
N VAL A 91 -0.03 -0.28 6.96
CA VAL A 91 1.15 -1.13 7.09
C VAL A 91 1.80 -1.33 5.73
N GLY A 92 1.01 -1.48 4.66
CA GLY A 92 1.59 -1.59 3.31
C GLY A 92 2.33 -0.32 2.89
N GLY A 93 1.78 0.86 3.19
CA GLY A 93 2.48 2.14 2.97
C GLY A 93 3.86 2.17 3.65
N LEU A 94 3.93 1.76 4.92
CA LEU A 94 5.19 1.67 5.67
C LEU A 94 6.20 0.70 5.03
N PHE A 95 5.73 -0.46 4.57
CA PHE A 95 6.59 -1.49 3.99
C PHE A 95 7.15 -1.06 2.63
N ILE A 96 6.37 -0.37 1.79
CA ILE A 96 6.88 0.17 0.52
C ILE A 96 7.81 1.37 0.73
N VAL A 97 7.68 2.14 1.82
CA VAL A 97 8.67 3.19 2.18
C VAL A 97 10.04 2.56 2.37
N PHE A 98 10.15 1.57 3.26
CA PHE A 98 11.41 0.89 3.53
C PHE A 98 11.86 -0.05 2.40
N GLY A 99 10.97 -0.36 1.46
CA GLY A 99 11.23 -1.30 0.38
C GLY A 99 11.43 -2.72 0.90
N PHE A 100 10.58 -3.15 1.85
CA PHE A 100 10.53 -4.50 2.39
C PHE A 100 9.26 -5.21 1.93
N GLN A 101 9.41 -6.41 1.36
CA GLN A 101 8.34 -7.15 0.67
C GLN A 101 7.58 -6.26 -0.33
N THR A 102 8.33 -5.42 -1.06
CA THR A 102 7.79 -4.33 -1.87
C THR A 102 6.76 -4.83 -2.88
N ARG A 103 7.02 -5.98 -3.53
CA ARG A 103 6.09 -6.55 -4.52
C ARG A 103 4.76 -6.97 -3.88
N LEU A 104 4.80 -7.63 -2.72
CA LEU A 104 3.60 -8.08 -2.02
C LEU A 104 2.72 -6.89 -1.65
N PHE A 105 3.29 -5.93 -0.94
CA PHE A 105 2.53 -4.78 -0.45
C PHE A 105 2.10 -3.85 -1.58
N SER A 106 2.89 -3.73 -2.65
CA SER A 106 2.45 -2.98 -3.84
C SER A 106 1.26 -3.65 -4.52
N ILE A 107 1.17 -4.98 -4.57
CA ILE A 107 -0.01 -5.67 -5.11
C ILE A 107 -1.23 -5.41 -4.23
N LEU A 108 -1.08 -5.51 -2.91
CA LEU A 108 -2.17 -5.23 -1.97
C LEU A 108 -2.68 -3.79 -2.10
N ILE A 109 -1.76 -2.83 -2.16
CA ILE A 109 -2.09 -1.41 -2.33
C ILE A 109 -2.77 -1.19 -3.68
N LEU A 110 -2.28 -1.80 -4.76
CA LEU A 110 -2.90 -1.68 -6.08
C LEU A 110 -4.35 -2.15 -6.05
N LEU A 111 -4.64 -3.30 -5.44
CA LEU A 111 -6.01 -3.81 -5.32
C LEU A 111 -6.89 -2.86 -4.49
N THR A 112 -6.39 -2.33 -3.37
CA THR A 112 -7.16 -1.38 -2.55
C THR A 112 -7.41 -0.06 -3.25
N MET A 113 -6.45 0.44 -4.03
CA MET A 113 -6.63 1.66 -4.81
C MET A 113 -7.61 1.47 -5.97
N LEU A 114 -7.63 0.29 -6.61
CA LEU A 114 -8.65 -0.03 -7.62
C LEU A 114 -10.06 -0.06 -7.01
N VAL A 115 -10.21 -0.66 -5.82
CA VAL A 115 -11.47 -0.62 -5.06
C VAL A 115 -11.86 0.83 -4.75
N ALA A 116 -10.93 1.65 -4.27
CA ALA A 116 -11.21 3.06 -3.98
C ALA A 116 -11.64 3.85 -5.23
N VAL A 117 -11.02 3.62 -6.39
CA VAL A 117 -11.40 4.27 -7.66
C VAL A 117 -12.80 3.86 -8.12
N PHE A 118 -13.08 2.56 -8.16
CA PHE A 118 -14.31 2.04 -8.78
C PHE A 118 -15.52 1.95 -7.84
N LEU A 119 -15.30 1.77 -6.53
CA LEU A 119 -16.39 1.56 -5.57
C LEU A 119 -16.60 2.76 -4.64
N GLN A 120 -15.53 3.46 -4.25
CA GLN A 120 -15.65 4.59 -3.32
C GLN A 120 -15.83 5.93 -4.03
N GLN A 121 -15.04 6.21 -5.08
CA GLN A 121 -14.95 7.55 -5.68
C GLN A 121 -15.59 7.65 -7.08
N TRP A 122 -16.15 6.56 -7.62
CA TRP A 122 -16.70 6.51 -8.99
C TRP A 122 -17.69 7.64 -9.30
N HIS A 123 -18.59 7.92 -8.36
CA HIS A 123 -19.62 8.94 -8.52
C HIS A 123 -19.20 10.35 -8.06
N ASN A 124 -18.04 10.48 -7.39
CA ASN A 124 -17.54 11.74 -6.84
C ASN A 124 -16.66 12.52 -7.84
N GLY A 125 -16.53 12.03 -9.07
CA GLY A 125 -15.79 12.67 -10.16
C GLY A 125 -14.27 12.42 -10.14
N MET A 126 -13.62 12.82 -11.24
CA MET A 126 -12.22 12.52 -11.52
C MET A 126 -11.23 13.06 -10.47
N TRP A 127 -11.48 14.26 -9.94
CA TRP A 127 -10.60 14.89 -8.96
C TRP A 127 -10.53 14.10 -7.64
N SER A 128 -11.63 13.50 -7.24
CA SER A 128 -11.72 12.67 -6.03
C SER A 128 -11.00 11.32 -6.21
N MET A 129 -10.85 10.84 -7.45
CA MET A 129 -10.11 9.61 -7.78
C MET A 129 -8.60 9.83 -7.89
N LEU A 130 -8.16 11.08 -8.10
CA LEU A 130 -6.77 11.39 -8.46
C LEU A 130 -5.75 10.84 -7.44
N PRO A 131 -5.96 10.94 -6.11
CA PRO A 131 -5.05 10.34 -5.15
C PRO A 131 -4.95 8.82 -5.31
N ALA A 132 -6.09 8.13 -5.42
CA ALA A 132 -6.12 6.67 -5.57
C ALA A 132 -5.47 6.22 -6.88
N LEU A 133 -5.67 6.94 -7.98
CA LEU A 133 -4.98 6.69 -9.25
C LEU A 133 -3.47 6.90 -9.15
N GLY A 134 -3.02 7.95 -8.44
CA GLY A 134 -1.61 8.22 -8.20
C GLY A 134 -0.92 7.10 -7.40
N PHE A 135 -1.55 6.67 -6.31
CA PHE A 135 -1.08 5.53 -5.52
C PHE A 135 -1.12 4.22 -6.32
N ALA A 136 -2.17 3.98 -7.11
CA ALA A 136 -2.27 2.82 -7.98
C ALA A 136 -1.14 2.79 -9.02
N TRP A 137 -0.78 3.92 -9.61
CA TRP A 137 0.34 4.00 -10.56
C TRP A 137 1.66 3.61 -9.90
N VAL A 138 1.93 4.14 -8.70
CA VAL A 138 3.14 3.84 -7.95
C VAL A 138 3.21 2.37 -7.52
N ALA A 139 2.09 1.85 -7.02
CA ALA A 139 1.93 0.45 -6.66
C ALA A 139 2.10 -0.48 -7.86
N MET A 140 1.58 -0.10 -9.03
CA MET A 140 1.68 -0.91 -10.25
C MET A 140 3.14 -1.12 -10.66
N TYR A 141 3.94 -0.07 -10.84
CA TYR A 141 5.34 -0.29 -11.25
C TYR A 141 6.16 -0.93 -10.12
N SER A 142 5.87 -0.62 -8.85
CA SER A 142 6.57 -1.19 -7.69
C SER A 142 6.26 -2.68 -7.51
N SER A 143 5.09 -3.14 -7.95
CA SER A 143 4.74 -4.57 -7.97
C SER A 143 5.59 -5.37 -8.95
N VAL A 144 6.00 -4.75 -10.07
CA VAL A 144 6.82 -5.37 -11.11
C VAL A 144 8.31 -5.27 -10.75
N LEU A 145 8.78 -4.04 -10.52
CA LEU A 145 10.20 -3.74 -10.30
C LEU A 145 10.67 -4.11 -8.88
N GLY A 146 9.79 -4.09 -7.88
CA GLY A 146 10.18 -4.19 -6.48
C GLY A 146 10.89 -2.92 -6.00
N SER A 147 11.77 -3.03 -5.00
CA SER A 147 12.42 -1.87 -4.38
C SER A 147 13.62 -1.27 -5.15
N GLY A 148 14.04 -1.87 -6.27
CA GLY A 148 15.29 -1.49 -6.94
C GLY A 148 16.50 -1.63 -6.01
N ARG A 149 17.52 -0.77 -6.17
CA ARG A 149 18.67 -0.69 -5.24
C ARG A 149 18.35 -0.07 -3.88
N PHE A 150 17.29 0.73 -3.79
CA PHE A 150 16.96 1.55 -2.63
C PHE A 150 15.84 0.91 -1.80
N GLY A 151 16.12 -0.22 -1.16
CA GLY A 151 15.20 -0.85 -0.21
C GLY A 151 15.79 -2.07 0.47
N ILE A 152 15.13 -2.50 1.54
CA ILE A 152 15.57 -3.64 2.35
C ILE A 152 15.60 -4.95 1.52
N ASP A 153 14.66 -5.14 0.59
CA ASP A 153 14.63 -6.34 -0.27
C ASP A 153 15.94 -6.54 -1.06
N TYR A 154 16.57 -5.45 -1.52
CA TYR A 154 17.86 -5.51 -2.20
C TYR A 154 18.98 -5.96 -1.27
N LEU A 155 19.02 -5.43 -0.04
CA LEU A 155 20.05 -5.77 0.94
C LEU A 155 19.98 -7.25 1.33
N ILE A 156 18.77 -7.76 1.59
CA ILE A 156 18.53 -9.16 1.94
C ILE A 156 18.92 -10.09 0.78
N THR A 157 18.53 -9.74 -0.46
CA THR A 157 18.78 -10.61 -1.61
C THR A 157 20.21 -10.51 -2.17
N ARG A 158 20.93 -9.40 -1.92
CA ARG A 158 22.35 -9.23 -2.26
C ARG A 158 23.25 -10.13 -1.44
N SER A 159 22.98 -10.28 -0.14
CA SER A 159 23.81 -11.10 0.77
C SER A 159 23.73 -12.60 0.49
N SER A 160 22.84 -13.03 -0.39
CA SER A 160 22.55 -14.43 -0.67
C SER A 160 22.91 -14.83 -2.11
N LYS A 161 23.70 -14.01 -2.81
CA LYS A 161 24.49 -14.47 -3.95
C LYS A 161 25.77 -15.13 -3.45
#